data_AF-A0A7W4PMV2-F1
#
_entry.id   AF-A0A7W4PMV2-F1
#
_cell.length_a   1.000
_cell.length_b   1.000
_cell.length_c   1.000
_cell.angle_alpha   90.00
_cell.angle_beta   90.00
_cell.angle_gamma   90.00
#
_symmetry.space_group_name_H-M   'P 1'
#
loop_
_entity.id
_entity.type
_entity.pdbx_description
1 polymer ?
#
loop_
_entity_poly.entity_id
_entity_poly.type
_entity_poly.pdbx_seq_one_letter_code
_entity_poly.pdbx_strand_id
1 'polypeptide(L)'
;MSRGRSRAVGLGLAALFSAGVAGCSPARPYLEMGRRLSEAGFVAHVADTTARYAMMNTLAPGELTYRPSSVGPVYLYADPIGCGCVYMGSPTAYNTLLASAPTTARKTRKPIEGVPEIPAMAAENRRDTAAWDWSAWSPNADPGPNQPRHVIGGYW
;
A
#
# COMPACT_ATOMS: atom_id res chain seq x y z
N MET A 1 -76.22 -19.12 12.06
CA MET A 1 -76.41 -17.74 11.52
C MET A 1 -75.51 -16.77 12.27
N SER A 2 -74.93 -15.79 11.52
CA SER A 2 -74.32 -14.51 11.93
C SER A 2 -73.09 -14.54 12.86
N ARG A 3 -71.84 -14.39 12.39
CA ARG A 3 -71.08 -13.16 11.99
C ARG A 3 -71.01 -12.06 13.06
N GLY A 4 -69.79 -11.84 13.57
CA GLY A 4 -69.36 -10.63 14.26
C GLY A 4 -67.85 -10.48 14.17
N ARG A 5 -67.37 -9.81 13.11
CA ARG A 5 -65.97 -9.39 12.92
C ARG A 5 -65.72 -8.16 13.78
N SER A 6 -64.69 -8.19 14.63
CA SER A 6 -64.07 -6.99 15.18
C SER A 6 -62.61 -6.96 14.74
N ARG A 7 -62.31 -6.02 13.83
CA ARG A 7 -60.97 -5.67 13.38
C ARG A 7 -60.32 -4.81 14.46
N ALA A 8 -59.22 -5.27 15.05
CA ALA A 8 -58.31 -4.40 15.78
C ALA A 8 -57.06 -4.21 14.92
N VAL A 9 -56.98 -3.05 14.29
CA VAL A 9 -55.79 -2.50 13.64
C VAL A 9 -54.82 -2.11 14.77
N GLY A 10 -53.63 -2.70 14.80
CA GLY A 10 -52.63 -2.46 15.83
C GLY A 10 -51.25 -2.27 15.20
N LEU A 11 -50.92 -0.99 15.01
CA LEU A 11 -49.63 -0.36 14.72
C LEU A 11 -48.45 -1.26 14.31
N GLY A 12 -48.01 -1.09 13.06
CA GLY A 12 -46.70 -1.52 12.60
C GLY A 12 -45.59 -0.70 13.28
N LEU A 13 -44.72 -1.39 14.01
CA LEU A 13 -43.35 -0.91 14.25
C LEU A 13 -42.54 -1.26 13.00
N ALA A 14 -42.42 -0.32 12.08
CA ALA A 14 -41.40 -0.38 11.04
C ALA A 14 -40.04 -0.17 11.73
N ALA A 15 -39.39 -1.26 12.12
CA ALA A 15 -37.98 -1.25 12.50
C ALA A 15 -37.18 -0.88 11.24
N LEU A 16 -36.88 0.41 11.11
CA LEU A 16 -35.90 0.93 10.16
C LEU A 16 -34.53 0.33 10.55
N PHE A 17 -34.24 -0.85 10.00
CA PHE A 17 -32.91 -1.42 9.97
C PHE A 17 -32.03 -0.49 9.13
N SER A 18 -31.35 0.44 9.79
CA SER A 18 -30.24 1.18 9.22
C SER A 18 -29.11 0.17 8.96
N ALA A 19 -29.13 -0.46 7.79
CA ALA A 19 -28.02 -1.25 7.29
C ALA A 19 -26.82 -0.31 7.15
N GLY A 20 -25.92 -0.34 8.14
CA GLY A 20 -24.66 0.39 8.09
C GLY A 20 -23.91 -0.04 6.84
N VAL A 21 -23.68 0.90 5.92
CA VAL A 21 -22.84 0.66 4.75
C VAL A 21 -21.43 0.36 5.26
N ALA A 22 -21.01 -0.89 5.16
CA ALA A 22 -19.61 -1.24 5.31
C ALA A 22 -18.86 -0.62 4.12
N GLY A 23 -18.39 0.62 4.29
CA GLY A 23 -17.61 1.32 3.28
C GLY A 23 -16.37 0.53 2.91
N CYS A 24 -16.22 0.19 1.63
CA CYS A 24 -14.99 -0.39 1.11
C CYS A 24 -13.92 0.72 1.14
N SER A 25 -13.02 0.70 2.11
CA SER A 25 -11.90 1.64 2.15
C SER A 25 -10.82 1.20 1.18
N PRO A 26 -10.39 2.03 0.21
CA PRO A 26 -9.35 1.70 -0.75
C PRO A 26 -7.98 1.48 -0.08
N ALA A 27 -7.80 1.91 1.18
CA ALA A 27 -6.58 1.68 1.95
C ALA A 27 -6.45 0.24 2.49
N ARG A 28 -7.53 -0.56 2.52
CA ARG A 28 -7.50 -1.90 3.14
C ARG A 28 -6.43 -2.84 2.55
N PRO A 29 -6.29 -2.97 1.22
CA PRO A 29 -5.25 -3.82 0.64
C PRO A 29 -3.84 -3.35 1.01
N TYR A 30 -3.61 -2.03 1.02
CA TYR A 30 -2.34 -1.42 1.40
C TYR A 30 -1.96 -1.70 2.85
N LEU A 31 -2.91 -1.55 3.78
CA LEU A 31 -2.67 -1.82 5.20
C LEU A 31 -2.33 -3.29 5.47
N GLU A 32 -3.04 -4.22 4.83
CA GLU A 32 -2.76 -5.65 4.97
C GLU A 32 -1.41 -6.03 4.35
N MET A 33 -1.07 -5.48 3.18
CA MET A 33 0.24 -5.71 2.56
C MET A 33 1.36 -5.07 3.39
N GLY A 34 1.16 -3.85 3.87
CA GLY A 34 2.09 -3.14 4.75
C GLY A 34 2.43 -3.94 6.01
N ARG A 35 1.44 -4.55 6.66
CA ARG A 35 1.65 -5.47 7.79
C ARG A 35 2.57 -6.63 7.42
N ARG A 36 2.33 -7.29 6.28
CA ARG A 36 3.16 -8.41 5.80
C ARG A 36 4.58 -7.98 5.46
N LEU A 37 4.73 -6.81 4.83
CA LEU A 37 6.03 -6.22 4.52
C LEU A 37 6.81 -5.94 5.81
N SER A 38 6.19 -5.30 6.80
CA SER A 38 6.82 -5.04 8.09
C SER A 38 7.22 -6.33 8.82
N GLU A 39 6.36 -7.35 8.82
CA GLU A 39 6.67 -8.68 9.40
C GLU A 39 7.83 -9.37 8.68
N ALA A 40 7.96 -9.16 7.37
CA ALA A 40 9.08 -9.68 6.58
C ALA A 40 10.39 -8.89 6.76
N GLY A 41 10.36 -7.75 7.45
CA GLY A 41 11.53 -6.90 7.71
C GLY A 41 11.71 -5.72 6.76
N PHE A 42 10.68 -5.35 6.00
CA PHE A 42 10.65 -4.07 5.28
C PHE A 42 10.40 -2.92 6.25
N VAL A 43 11.01 -1.77 5.96
CA VAL A 43 10.83 -0.54 6.74
C VAL A 43 10.04 0.47 5.90
N ALA A 44 9.02 1.09 6.49
CA ALA A 44 8.25 2.15 5.86
C ALA A 44 9.03 3.48 5.91
N HIS A 45 9.31 4.06 4.76
CA HIS A 45 9.92 5.38 4.64
C HIS A 45 8.87 6.37 4.13
N VAL A 46 8.43 7.30 4.99
CA VAL A 46 7.40 8.28 4.67
C VAL A 46 7.88 9.22 3.57
N ALA A 47 7.03 9.49 2.59
CA ALA A 47 7.30 10.42 1.51
C ALA A 47 6.90 11.86 1.91
N ASP A 48 7.50 12.37 2.98
CA ASP A 48 7.19 13.64 3.64
C ASP A 48 7.85 14.88 3.00
N THR A 49 8.62 14.68 1.94
CA THR A 49 9.17 15.76 1.10
C THR A 49 8.72 15.62 -0.34
N THR A 50 8.72 16.73 -1.07
CA THR A 50 8.35 16.76 -2.50
C THR A 50 9.22 15.84 -3.33
N ALA A 51 10.52 15.75 -3.02
CA ALA A 51 11.43 14.83 -3.70
C ALA A 51 11.04 13.37 -3.46
N ARG A 52 10.80 12.97 -2.19
CA ARG A 52 10.38 11.60 -1.85
C ARG A 52 9.00 11.26 -2.43
N TYR A 53 8.06 12.21 -2.42
CA TYR A 53 6.73 12.02 -3.00
C TYR A 53 6.77 11.90 -4.52
N ALA A 54 7.56 12.75 -5.20
CA ALA A 54 7.76 12.65 -6.64
C ALA A 54 8.37 11.29 -7.02
N MET A 55 9.35 10.82 -6.25
CA MET A 55 9.95 9.50 -6.44
C MET A 55 8.99 8.35 -6.15
N MET A 56 8.20 8.42 -5.08
CA MET A 56 7.18 7.40 -4.81
C MET A 56 6.22 7.25 -5.99
N ASN A 57 5.85 8.37 -6.64
CA ASN A 57 4.95 8.38 -7.79
C ASN A 57 5.59 7.83 -9.09
N THR A 58 6.89 7.57 -9.14
CA THR A 58 7.50 6.85 -10.26
C THR A 58 7.32 5.34 -10.14
N LEU A 59 6.93 4.84 -8.96
CA LEU A 59 6.67 3.43 -8.72
C LEU A 59 5.20 3.10 -9.03
N ALA A 60 4.96 1.87 -9.51
CA ALA A 60 3.61 1.34 -9.61
C ALA A 60 2.99 1.22 -8.20
N PRO A 61 1.82 1.83 -7.94
CA PRO A 61 1.23 1.81 -6.62
C PRO A 61 0.73 0.40 -6.29
N GLY A 62 1.06 -0.09 -5.10
CA GLY A 62 0.63 -1.42 -4.67
C GLY A 62 1.38 -2.58 -5.31
N GLU A 63 2.47 -2.32 -6.03
CA GLU A 63 3.33 -3.35 -6.62
C GLU A 63 4.77 -3.26 -6.09
N LEU A 64 5.38 -4.42 -5.88
CA LEU A 64 6.77 -4.56 -5.49
C LEU A 64 7.66 -4.48 -6.74
N THR A 65 8.72 -3.70 -6.65
CA THR A 65 9.86 -3.77 -7.57
C THR A 65 11.17 -3.78 -6.78
N TYR A 66 12.31 -3.67 -7.45
CA TYR A 66 13.59 -3.35 -6.81
C TYR A 66 14.29 -2.25 -7.57
N ARG A 67 15.20 -1.54 -6.90
CA ARG A 67 16.16 -0.63 -7.56
C ARG A 67 17.59 -1.04 -7.18
N PRO A 68 18.54 -1.03 -8.13
CA PRO A 68 19.95 -1.27 -7.82
C PRO A 68 20.50 -0.20 -6.87
N SER A 69 21.33 -0.60 -5.92
CA SER A 69 22.11 0.30 -5.05
C SER A 69 23.57 -0.16 -4.98
N SER A 70 24.43 0.62 -4.32
CA SER A 70 25.85 0.31 -4.14
C SER A 70 26.10 -0.98 -3.35
N VAL A 71 25.15 -1.42 -2.53
CA VAL A 71 25.27 -2.61 -1.65
C VAL A 71 24.42 -3.79 -2.13
N GLY A 72 23.72 -3.65 -3.26
CA GLY A 72 22.81 -4.65 -3.81
C GLY A 72 21.41 -4.10 -4.09
N PRO A 73 20.47 -4.95 -4.57
CA PRO A 73 19.11 -4.51 -4.86
C PRO A 73 18.35 -4.20 -3.56
N VAL A 74 17.61 -3.10 -3.57
CA VAL A 74 16.65 -2.73 -2.53
C VAL A 74 15.25 -2.92 -3.10
N TYR A 75 14.42 -3.70 -2.43
CA TYR A 75 13.04 -3.97 -2.84
C TYR A 75 12.14 -2.85 -2.35
N LEU A 76 11.29 -2.33 -3.23
CA LEU A 76 10.48 -1.15 -3.02
C LEU A 76 9.01 -1.48 -3.26
N TYR A 77 8.14 -1.03 -2.35
CA TYR A 77 6.68 -1.09 -2.51
C TYR A 77 6.09 0.27 -2.16
N ALA A 78 5.39 0.89 -3.11
CA ALA A 78 4.74 2.18 -2.90
C ALA A 78 3.33 2.03 -2.33
N ASP A 79 3.09 2.68 -1.20
CA ASP A 79 1.78 2.82 -0.56
C ASP A 79 1.37 4.30 -0.50
N PRO A 80 0.77 4.83 -1.59
CA PRO A 80 0.34 6.23 -1.63
C PRO A 80 -0.97 6.49 -0.87
N ILE A 81 -1.73 5.46 -0.48
CA ILE A 81 -3.08 5.61 0.10
C ILE A 81 -3.09 5.34 1.61
N GLY A 82 -2.43 4.29 2.06
CA GLY A 82 -2.38 3.86 3.46
C GLY A 82 -1.52 4.78 4.30
N CYS A 83 -0.22 4.85 4.01
CA CYS A 83 0.76 5.66 4.76
C CYS A 83 1.33 6.85 3.98
N GLY A 84 1.23 6.89 2.65
CA GLY A 84 1.99 7.83 1.82
C GLY A 84 3.50 7.56 1.93
N CYS A 85 3.89 6.29 1.83
CA CYS A 85 5.26 5.84 2.11
C CYS A 85 5.75 4.79 1.11
N VAL A 86 7.07 4.59 1.06
CA VAL A 86 7.71 3.50 0.32
C VAL A 86 8.28 2.52 1.33
N TYR A 87 7.83 1.27 1.28
CA TYR A 87 8.45 0.19 2.04
C TYR A 87 9.74 -0.23 1.35
N MET A 88 10.84 -0.26 2.09
CA MET A 88 12.16 -0.65 1.58
C MET A 88 12.66 -1.90 2.31
N GLY A 89 13.10 -2.89 1.53
CA GLY A 89 13.54 -4.19 2.06
C GLY A 89 14.84 -4.68 1.43
N SER A 90 15.60 -5.43 2.21
CA SER A 90 16.79 -6.15 1.74
C SER A 90 16.40 -7.41 0.96
N PRO A 91 17.36 -8.07 0.27
CA PRO A 91 17.12 -9.40 -0.31
C PRO A 91 16.62 -10.43 0.72
N THR A 92 17.08 -10.34 1.97
CA THR A 92 16.59 -11.20 3.05
C THR A 92 15.12 -10.92 3.36
N ALA A 93 14.73 -9.65 3.46
CA ALA A 93 13.33 -9.28 3.70
C ALA A 93 12.41 -9.76 2.58
N TYR A 94 12.85 -9.62 1.31
CA TYR A 94 12.12 -10.16 0.16
C TYR A 94 11.91 -11.68 0.24
N ASN A 95 12.97 -12.44 0.58
CA ASN A 95 12.86 -13.89 0.73
C ASN A 95 11.91 -14.27 1.88
N THR A 96 11.94 -13.54 3.00
CA THR A 96 10.99 -13.73 4.12
C THR A 96 9.56 -13.47 3.67
N LEU A 97 9.32 -12.42 2.87
CA LEU A 97 8.01 -12.11 2.31
C LEU A 97 7.50 -13.27 1.44
N LEU A 98 8.33 -13.80 0.53
CA LEU A 98 7.96 -14.96 -0.29
C LEU A 98 7.66 -16.20 0.54
N ALA A 99 8.42 -16.44 1.62
CA ALA A 99 8.18 -17.55 2.53
C ALA A 99 6.87 -17.41 3.33
N SER A 100 6.40 -16.17 3.54
CA SER A 100 5.12 -15.88 4.21
C SER A 100 3.87 -16.08 3.33
N ALA A 101 4.04 -16.47 2.06
CA ALA A 101 2.94 -16.69 1.14
C ALA A 101 1.90 -17.68 1.73
N PRO A 102 0.59 -17.38 1.63
CA PRO A 102 -0.44 -18.23 2.20
C PRO A 102 -0.39 -19.63 1.57
N THR A 103 -0.71 -20.66 2.36
CA THR A 103 -0.65 -22.07 1.94
C THR A 103 -1.40 -22.33 0.62
N THR A 104 -2.50 -21.62 0.37
CA THR A 104 -3.26 -21.68 -0.88
C THR A 104 -2.46 -21.19 -2.07
N ALA A 105 -1.80 -20.02 -1.97
CA ALA A 105 -0.92 -19.49 -3.01
C ALA A 105 0.26 -20.44 -3.29
N ARG A 106 0.84 -21.05 -2.25
CA ARG A 106 1.90 -22.05 -2.40
C ARG A 106 1.43 -23.32 -3.13
N LYS A 107 0.22 -23.82 -2.83
CA LYS A 107 -0.37 -24.99 -3.50
C LYS A 107 -0.67 -24.72 -4.97
N THR A 108 -1.17 -23.53 -5.29
CA THR A 108 -1.51 -23.15 -6.67
C THR A 108 -0.33 -22.54 -7.44
N ARG A 109 0.83 -22.38 -6.80
CA ARG A 109 1.99 -21.64 -7.32
C ARG A 109 1.64 -20.23 -7.81
N LYS A 110 0.62 -19.60 -7.21
CA LYS A 110 0.24 -18.23 -7.55
C LYS A 110 1.16 -17.27 -6.78
N PRO A 111 1.73 -16.25 -7.44
CA PRO A 111 2.46 -15.19 -6.76
C PRO A 111 1.59 -14.47 -5.72
N ILE A 112 2.23 -13.91 -4.69
CA ILE A 112 1.56 -12.95 -3.81
C ILE A 112 1.10 -11.77 -4.69
N GLU A 113 -0.14 -11.34 -4.53
CA GLU A 113 -0.66 -10.20 -5.28
C GLU A 113 0.20 -8.95 -5.03
N GLY A 114 0.50 -8.20 -6.10
CA GLY A 114 1.44 -7.08 -6.03
C GLY A 114 2.91 -7.48 -5.87
N VAL A 115 3.27 -8.77 -5.97
CA VAL A 115 4.68 -9.22 -5.92
C VAL A 115 5.03 -9.96 -7.21
N PRO A 116 5.59 -9.27 -8.21
CA PRO A 116 6.05 -9.89 -9.45
C PRO A 116 7.26 -10.81 -9.22
N GLU A 117 7.50 -11.73 -10.16
CA GLU A 117 8.73 -12.51 -10.18
C GLU A 117 9.95 -11.65 -10.54
N ILE A 118 11.16 -12.07 -10.11
CA ILE A 118 12.41 -11.36 -10.39
C ILE A 118 12.59 -11.00 -11.89
N PRO A 119 12.31 -11.87 -12.87
CA PRO A 119 12.46 -11.52 -14.28
C PRO A 119 11.54 -10.38 -14.73
N ALA A 120 10.34 -10.27 -14.16
CA ALA A 120 9.39 -9.20 -14.45
C ALA A 120 9.88 -7.86 -13.88
N MET A 121 10.31 -7.84 -12.60
CA MET A 121 10.92 -6.64 -12.01
C MET A 121 12.21 -6.22 -12.72
N ALA A 122 13.03 -7.19 -13.17
CA ALA A 122 14.21 -6.90 -13.97
C ALA A 122 13.88 -6.37 -15.38
N ALA A 123 12.73 -6.74 -15.95
CA ALA A 123 12.26 -6.18 -17.22
C ALA A 123 11.73 -4.76 -17.04
N GLU A 124 11.02 -4.48 -15.94
CA GLU A 124 10.57 -3.14 -15.57
C GLU A 124 11.76 -2.18 -15.38
N ASN A 125 12.73 -2.55 -14.55
CA ASN A 125 13.98 -1.80 -14.35
C ASN A 125 14.78 -1.52 -15.62
N ARG A 126 14.67 -2.38 -16.65
CA ARG A 126 15.36 -2.17 -17.94
C ARG A 126 14.61 -1.19 -18.85
N ARG A 127 13.29 -1.09 -18.69
CA ARG A 127 12.45 -0.16 -19.46
C ARG A 127 12.44 1.22 -18.81
N ASP A 128 12.39 1.26 -17.48
CA ASP A 128 12.46 2.48 -16.70
C ASP A 128 13.92 2.92 -16.55
N THR A 129 14.35 3.82 -17.44
CA THR A 129 15.70 4.41 -17.39
C THR A 129 15.79 5.59 -16.44
N ALA A 130 14.69 6.00 -15.81
CA ALA A 130 14.74 7.04 -14.79
C ALA A 130 15.53 6.51 -13.60
N ALA A 131 16.68 7.14 -13.34
CA ALA A 131 17.53 6.75 -12.23
C ALA A 131 16.77 6.98 -10.91
N TRP A 132 16.69 5.94 -10.09
CA TRP A 132 16.20 6.08 -8.73
C TRP A 132 17.22 6.87 -7.90
N ASP A 133 16.84 8.09 -7.52
CA ASP A 133 17.70 8.99 -6.76
C ASP A 133 17.74 8.60 -5.26
N TRP A 134 18.71 7.76 -4.91
CA TRP A 134 18.96 7.39 -3.51
C TRP A 134 19.25 8.59 -2.60
N SER A 135 19.70 9.73 -3.15
CA SER A 135 20.01 10.90 -2.35
C SER A 135 18.76 11.52 -1.73
N ALA A 136 17.59 11.44 -2.37
CA ALA A 136 16.32 11.95 -1.83
C ALA A 136 15.84 11.20 -0.57
N TRP A 137 16.33 9.97 -0.37
CA TRP A 137 16.01 9.11 0.77
C TRP A 137 17.12 9.09 1.82
N SER A 138 18.16 9.89 1.63
CA SER A 138 19.20 10.11 2.64
C SER A 138 18.64 10.93 3.81
N PRO A 139 19.11 10.70 5.05
CA PRO A 139 18.82 11.59 6.18
C PRO A 139 19.20 13.05 5.92
N ASN A 140 20.16 13.30 5.03
CA ASN A 140 20.64 14.65 4.69
C ASN A 140 19.88 15.31 3.52
N ALA A 141 18.87 14.62 2.95
CA ALA A 141 18.12 15.10 1.80
C ALA A 141 17.12 16.20 2.15
N ASP A 142 16.75 16.30 3.43
CA ASP A 142 15.67 17.16 3.86
C ASP A 142 16.16 18.61 3.95
N PRO A 143 15.39 19.57 3.41
CA PRO A 143 15.66 20.98 3.64
C PRO A 143 15.67 21.23 5.16
N GLY A 144 16.77 21.81 5.65
CA GLY A 144 16.91 22.16 7.07
C GLY A 144 15.75 23.06 7.56
N PRO A 145 15.59 23.25 8.88
CA PRO A 145 14.44 23.98 9.45
C PRO A 145 14.24 25.41 8.93
N ASN A 146 15.25 25.98 8.27
CA ASN A 146 15.23 27.33 7.69
C ASN A 146 15.04 27.35 6.16
N GLN A 147 14.77 26.20 5.53
CA GLN A 147 14.57 26.07 4.09
C GLN A 147 13.09 25.84 3.80
N PRO A 148 12.48 26.59 2.87
CA PRO A 148 11.07 26.46 2.56
C PRO A 148 10.78 25.07 1.99
N ARG A 149 9.90 24.33 2.67
CA ARG A 149 9.37 23.05 2.18
C ARG A 149 8.36 23.34 1.07
N HIS A 150 8.84 23.46 -0.16
CA HIS A 150 7.97 23.63 -1.33
C HIS A 150 7.30 22.31 -1.68
N VAL A 151 6.06 22.10 -1.24
CA VAL A 151 5.15 21.11 -1.82
C VAL A 151 4.43 21.73 -3.03
N ILE A 152 4.25 20.95 -4.10
CA ILE A 152 3.38 21.33 -5.21
C ILE A 152 1.96 21.50 -4.63
N GLY A 153 1.53 22.75 -4.37
CA GLY A 153 0.17 23.07 -3.96
C GLY A 153 -0.05 23.88 -2.67
N GLY A 154 0.98 24.32 -1.93
CA GLY A 154 0.77 25.25 -0.80
C GLY A 154 1.96 25.39 0.17
N TYR A 155 2.03 26.54 0.86
CA TYR A 155 3.03 26.84 1.90
C TYR A 155 2.39 26.63 3.30
N TRP A 156 3.14 26.11 4.26
CA TRP A 156 2.80 26.20 5.70
C TRP A 156 3.94 26.90 6.42
#